data_AF-A0A2V8UBS5-F1
#
_entry.id   AF-A0A2V8UBS5-F1
#
_cell.length_a   1.000
_cell.length_b   1.000
_cell.length_c   1.000
_cell.angle_alpha   90.00
_cell.angle_beta   90.00
_cell.angle_gamma   90.00
#
_symmetry.space_group_name_H-M   'P 1'
#
loop_
_entity.id
_entity.type
_entity.pdbx_description
1 polymer ?
#
loop_
_entity_poly.entity_id
_entity_poly.type
_entity_poly.pdbx_seq_one_letter_code
_entity_poly.pdbx_strand_id
1 'polypeptide(L)'
;MLGEAVIAEPAPQPHTAEETSPPITLVRAIQAYLEDHRSPNGRNSALNTIKKYSETLGQLRRFSEAKGYTRVDQWTTPDVLAFRTTWRDSPLSGAKKLERIKSFFDFCLMNDWIQKSPAAPVKPPKGA
;
A
#
# COMPACT_ATOMS: atom_id res chain seq x y z
N MET A 1 -28.27 43.63 -24.14
CA MET A 1 -27.43 43.24 -22.98
C MET A 1 -28.31 42.51 -21.98
N LEU A 2 -28.27 41.18 -21.95
CA LEU A 2 -28.79 40.37 -20.86
C LEU A 2 -27.71 39.34 -20.53
N GLY A 3 -27.25 39.38 -19.28
CA GLY A 3 -26.02 38.78 -18.81
C GLY A 3 -26.04 37.26 -18.75
N GLU A 4 -24.86 36.68 -18.97
CA GLU A 4 -24.53 35.29 -18.71
C GLU A 4 -24.76 34.94 -17.24
N ALA A 5 -25.57 33.91 -16.99
CA ALA A 5 -25.68 33.28 -15.70
C ALA A 5 -24.42 32.44 -15.46
N VAL A 6 -23.57 32.89 -14.53
CA VAL A 6 -22.44 32.13 -14.00
C VAL A 6 -22.98 30.88 -13.29
N ILE A 7 -22.70 29.72 -13.87
CA ILE A 7 -22.91 28.42 -13.22
C ILE A 7 -21.80 28.30 -12.18
N ALA A 8 -22.14 28.47 -10.91
CA ALA A 8 -21.21 28.26 -9.81
C ALA A 8 -20.83 26.76 -9.75
N GLU A 9 -19.57 26.47 -10.05
CA GLU A 9 -18.93 25.18 -9.80
C GLU A 9 -19.08 24.82 -8.31
N PRO A 10 -19.66 23.66 -7.94
CA PRO A 10 -19.69 23.26 -6.55
C PRO A 10 -18.26 23.02 -6.09
N ALA A 11 -17.83 23.81 -5.10
CA ALA A 11 -16.54 23.68 -4.42
C ALA A 11 -16.26 22.20 -4.08
N PRO A 12 -14.98 21.75 -4.15
CA PRO A 12 -14.62 20.39 -3.82
C PRO A 12 -15.07 20.09 -2.39
N GLN A 13 -16.03 19.18 -2.28
CA GLN A 13 -16.62 18.76 -1.02
C GLN A 13 -15.50 18.22 -0.11
N PRO A 14 -15.39 18.66 1.15
CA PRO A 14 -14.55 17.98 2.13
C PRO A 14 -15.12 16.57 2.26
N HIS A 15 -14.39 15.59 1.74
CA HIS A 15 -14.75 14.18 1.80
C HIS A 15 -14.79 13.81 3.28
N THR A 16 -16.02 13.64 3.76
CA THR A 16 -16.42 13.17 5.08
C THR A 16 -15.48 12.07 5.56
N ALA A 17 -14.71 12.40 6.59
CA ALA A 17 -13.94 11.46 7.38
C ALA A 17 -14.89 10.74 8.34
N GLU A 18 -15.75 9.86 7.86
CA GLU A 18 -16.64 9.07 8.73
C GLU A 18 -16.98 7.74 8.06
N GLU A 19 -16.21 6.71 8.39
CA GLU A 19 -16.61 5.31 8.63
C GLU A 19 -15.31 4.54 8.94
N THR A 20 -14.82 4.76 10.17
CA THR A 20 -13.57 4.16 10.65
C THR A 20 -13.82 2.72 11.06
N SER A 21 -13.66 1.80 10.13
CA SER A 21 -13.31 0.40 10.45
C SER A 21 -12.15 0.43 11.46
N PRO A 22 -12.16 -0.41 12.53
CA PRO A 22 -11.18 -0.31 13.61
C PRO A 22 -9.77 -0.31 13.03
N PRO A 23 -8.89 0.61 13.50
CA PRO A 23 -7.63 0.88 12.84
C PRO A 23 -6.76 -0.37 12.80
N ILE A 24 -6.67 -0.99 11.63
CA ILE A 24 -5.89 -2.20 11.43
C ILE A 24 -4.39 -1.85 11.50
N THR A 25 -3.71 -2.53 12.42
CA THR A 25 -2.27 -2.35 12.58
C THR A 25 -1.52 -2.95 11.40
N LEU A 26 -0.37 -2.37 11.06
CA LEU A 26 0.47 -2.88 9.99
C LEU A 26 0.88 -4.34 10.25
N VAL A 27 1.18 -4.69 11.50
CA VAL A 27 1.54 -6.06 11.90
C VAL A 27 0.39 -7.03 11.60
N ARG A 28 -0.84 -6.68 11.99
CA ARG A 28 -2.01 -7.51 11.75
C ARG A 28 -2.32 -7.64 10.26
N ALA A 29 -2.19 -6.56 9.50
CA ALA A 29 -2.38 -6.58 8.05
C ALA A 29 -1.36 -7.51 7.35
N ILE A 30 -0.08 -7.44 7.75
CA ILE A 30 0.98 -8.32 7.23
C ILE A 30 0.69 -9.79 7.56
N GLN A 31 0.27 -10.08 8.81
CA GLN A 31 -0.08 -11.44 9.21
C GLN A 31 -1.23 -12.00 8.39
N ALA A 32 -2.33 -11.24 8.26
CA ALA A 32 -3.49 -11.65 7.46
C ALA A 32 -3.12 -11.90 6.00
N TYR A 33 -2.31 -11.03 5.39
CA TYR A 33 -1.84 -11.21 4.02
C TYR A 33 -0.97 -12.47 3.84
N LEU A 34 -0.06 -12.74 4.78
CA LEU A 34 0.77 -13.94 4.72
C LEU A 34 -0.03 -15.22 5.00
N GLU A 35 -1.07 -15.14 5.83
CA GLU A 35 -2.00 -16.25 6.07
C GLU A 35 -2.82 -16.58 4.83
N ASP A 36 -3.36 -15.56 4.15
CA ASP A 36 -4.03 -15.74 2.85
C ASP A 36 -3.12 -16.42 1.81
N HIS A 37 -1.84 -16.06 1.77
CA HIS A 37 -0.86 -16.73 0.91
C HIS A 37 -0.55 -18.17 1.31
N ARG A 38 -0.65 -18.53 2.60
CA ARG A 38 -0.39 -19.88 3.11
C ARG A 38 -1.63 -20.77 3.07
N SER A 39 -2.82 -20.17 3.11
CA SER A 39 -4.07 -20.89 3.21
C SER A 39 -4.32 -21.71 1.95
N PRO A 40 -4.66 -23.01 2.08
CA PRO A 40 -5.03 -23.84 0.93
C PRO A 40 -6.30 -23.34 0.24
N ASN A 41 -7.16 -22.61 0.97
CA ASN A 41 -8.38 -21.98 0.47
C ASN A 41 -8.17 -20.51 0.06
N GLY A 42 -6.96 -19.97 0.24
CA GLY A 42 -6.58 -18.62 -0.18
C GLY A 42 -5.77 -18.65 -1.47
N ARG A 43 -4.68 -17.89 -1.53
CA ARG A 43 -3.78 -17.87 -2.70
C ARG A 43 -2.88 -19.09 -2.82
N ASN A 44 -2.80 -19.93 -1.79
CA ASN A 44 -2.03 -21.20 -1.76
C ASN A 44 -0.68 -21.13 -2.50
N SER A 45 0.12 -20.12 -2.15
CA SER A 45 1.33 -19.78 -2.87
C SER A 45 2.50 -20.71 -2.51
N ALA A 46 3.43 -20.89 -3.45
CA ALA A 46 4.64 -21.66 -3.19
C ALA A 46 5.45 -21.10 -1.99
N LEU A 47 6.11 -21.99 -1.24
CA LEU A 47 6.87 -21.63 -0.02
C LEU A 47 7.94 -20.56 -0.28
N ASN A 48 8.64 -20.63 -1.42
CA ASN A 48 9.64 -19.63 -1.78
C ASN A 48 9.00 -18.24 -2.01
N THR A 49 7.80 -18.20 -2.59
CA THR A 49 7.03 -16.97 -2.78
C THR A 49 6.62 -16.37 -1.45
N ILE A 50 6.08 -17.19 -0.53
CA ILE A 50 5.71 -16.76 0.83
C ILE A 50 6.93 -16.19 1.56
N LYS A 51 8.10 -16.85 1.47
CA LYS A 51 9.35 -16.34 2.05
C LYS A 51 9.70 -14.95 1.50
N LYS A 52 9.63 -14.75 0.17
CA LYS A 52 9.92 -13.44 -0.44
C LYS A 52 8.95 -12.34 0.01
N TYR A 53 7.67 -12.67 0.19
CA TYR A 53 6.69 -11.74 0.76
C TYR A 53 7.01 -11.43 2.23
N SER A 54 7.29 -12.43 3.05
CA SER A 54 7.66 -12.26 4.46
C SER A 54 8.87 -11.33 4.62
N GLU A 55 9.93 -11.54 3.83
CA GLU A 55 11.13 -10.68 3.86
C GLU A 55 10.81 -9.23 3.45
N THR A 56 10.06 -9.06 2.36
CA THR A 56 9.71 -7.73 1.84
C THR A 56 8.84 -6.96 2.84
N LEU A 57 7.83 -7.62 3.43
CA LEU A 57 6.93 -7.01 4.41
C LEU A 57 7.59 -6.83 5.78
N GLY A 58 8.57 -7.66 6.14
CA GLY A 58 9.41 -7.44 7.31
C GLY A 58 10.25 -6.16 7.20
N GLN A 59 10.80 -5.89 6.01
CA GLN A 59 11.49 -4.62 5.73
C GLN A 59 10.54 -3.42 5.76
N LEU A 60 9.33 -3.57 5.20
CA LEU A 60 8.28 -2.55 5.25
C LEU A 60 7.91 -2.21 6.71
N ARG A 61 7.70 -3.23 7.55
CA ARG A 61 7.40 -3.08 8.97
C ARG A 61 8.50 -2.32 9.70
N ARG A 62 9.76 -2.72 9.53
CA ARG A 62 10.91 -2.05 10.15
C ARG A 62 11.01 -0.58 9.77
N PHE A 63 10.74 -0.28 8.49
CA PHE A 63 10.70 1.10 8.01
C PHE A 63 9.56 1.89 8.65
N SER A 64 8.37 1.29 8.81
CA SER A 64 7.25 1.90 9.53
C SER A 64 7.57 2.16 11.00
N GLU A 65 8.18 1.20 11.69
CA GLU A 65 8.59 1.33 13.10
C GLU A 65 9.58 2.50 13.27
N ALA A 66 10.55 2.64 12.36
CA ALA A 66 11.48 3.76 12.37
C ALA A 66 10.81 5.14 12.16
N LYS A 67 9.63 5.19 11.53
CA LYS A 67 8.82 6.40 11.34
C LYS A 67 7.74 6.58 12.41
N GLY A 68 7.60 5.65 13.36
CA GLY A 68 6.53 5.64 14.35
C GLY A 68 5.16 5.24 13.80
N TYR A 69 5.09 4.67 12.60
CA TYR A 69 3.83 4.25 11.98
C TYR A 69 3.40 2.89 12.54
N THR A 70 2.17 2.84 13.04
CA THR A 70 1.57 1.64 13.63
C THR A 70 0.42 1.09 12.77
N ARG A 71 -0.22 1.96 11.97
CA ARG A 71 -1.39 1.64 11.14
C ARG A 71 -1.04 1.63 9.66
N VAL A 72 -1.80 0.86 8.88
CA VAL A 72 -1.58 0.78 7.43
C VAL A 72 -2.03 2.04 6.68
N ASP A 73 -3.06 2.74 7.16
CA ASP A 73 -3.59 3.95 6.51
C ASP A 73 -2.67 5.18 6.65
N GLN A 74 -1.68 5.13 7.54
CA GLN A 74 -0.66 6.18 7.68
C GLN A 74 0.30 6.23 6.48
N TRP A 75 0.34 5.17 5.65
CA TRP A 75 1.22 5.13 4.49
C TRP A 75 0.70 6.00 3.35
N THR A 76 1.57 6.89 2.87
CA THR A 76 1.33 7.74 1.70
C THR A 76 2.25 7.36 0.54
N THR A 77 1.96 7.86 -0.66
CA THR A 77 2.83 7.67 -1.83
C THR A 77 4.27 8.15 -1.60
N PRO A 78 4.51 9.34 -1.01
CA PRO A 78 5.86 9.75 -0.60
C PRO A 78 6.57 8.76 0.32
N ASP A 79 5.85 8.07 1.22
CA ASP A 79 6.45 7.06 2.09
C ASP A 79 6.94 5.85 1.31
N VAL A 80 6.20 5.41 0.29
CA VAL A 80 6.63 4.30 -0.59
C VAL A 80 7.85 4.69 -1.41
N LEU A 81 7.93 5.95 -1.87
CA LEU A 81 9.12 6.47 -2.55
C LEU A 81 10.32 6.53 -1.59
N ALA A 82 10.13 7.01 -0.36
CA ALA A 82 11.17 7.05 0.66
C ALA A 82 11.62 5.63 1.06
N PHE A 83 10.70 4.68 1.18
CA PHE A 83 11.05 3.29 1.46
C PHE A 83 11.90 2.70 0.34
N ARG A 84 11.59 3.04 -0.91
CA ARG A 84 12.36 2.59 -2.07
C ARG A 84 13.80 3.08 -2.08
N THR A 85 14.10 4.27 -1.54
CA THR A 85 15.50 4.75 -1.47
C THR A 85 16.37 3.92 -0.54
N THR A 86 15.78 3.11 0.33
CA THR A 86 16.50 2.20 1.24
C THR A 86 17.02 0.93 0.56
N TRP A 87 16.59 0.65 -0.67
CA TRP A 87 16.90 -0.60 -1.36
C TRP A 87 18.27 -0.54 -2.02
N ARG A 88 19.06 -1.60 -1.85
CA ARG A 88 20.33 -1.83 -2.56
C ARG A 88 20.19 -2.88 -3.67
N ASP A 89 18.95 -3.10 -4.09
CA ASP A 89 18.55 -4.14 -5.04
C ASP A 89 18.90 -3.73 -6.49
N SER A 90 19.17 -4.71 -7.36
CA SER A 90 19.28 -4.48 -8.81
C SER A 90 17.93 -4.01 -9.40
N PRO A 91 17.89 -3.35 -10.57
CA PRO A 91 16.65 -2.82 -11.14
C PRO A 91 15.51 -3.86 -11.20
N LEU A 92 15.80 -5.06 -11.73
CA LEU A 92 14.84 -6.16 -11.82
C LEU A 92 14.36 -6.63 -10.42
N SER A 93 15.28 -6.78 -9.47
CA SER A 93 14.95 -7.21 -8.10
C SER A 93 14.10 -6.17 -7.38
N GLY A 94 14.42 -4.88 -7.57
CA GLY A 94 13.64 -3.75 -7.06
C GLY A 94 12.24 -3.69 -7.67
N ALA A 95 12.08 -3.93 -8.97
CA ALA A 95 10.76 -4.01 -9.59
C ALA A 95 9.91 -5.14 -8.98
N LYS A 96 10.49 -6.35 -8.83
CA LYS A 96 9.81 -7.48 -8.20
C LYS A 96 9.43 -7.20 -6.75
N LYS A 97 10.25 -6.46 -6.02
CA LYS A 97 9.95 -6.03 -4.65
C LYS A 97 8.81 -5.01 -4.62
N LEU A 98 8.79 -4.05 -5.55
CA LEU A 98 7.70 -3.10 -5.70
C LEU A 98 6.38 -3.80 -6.05
N GLU A 99 6.39 -4.79 -6.94
CA GLU A 99 5.20 -5.60 -7.26
C GLU A 99 4.60 -6.26 -6.02
N ARG A 100 5.44 -6.81 -5.13
CA ARG A 100 4.98 -7.41 -3.87
C ARG A 100 4.38 -6.38 -2.92
N ILE A 101 4.95 -5.20 -2.84
CA ILE A 101 4.44 -4.10 -2.01
C ILE A 101 3.11 -3.59 -2.54
N LYS A 102 2.97 -3.45 -3.86
CA LYS A 102 1.70 -3.11 -4.51
C LYS A 102 0.64 -4.15 -4.16
N SER A 103 0.93 -5.43 -4.37
CA SER A 103 -0.01 -6.51 -4.06
C SER A 103 -0.47 -6.52 -2.59
N PHE A 104 0.42 -6.18 -1.65
CA PHE A 104 0.05 -6.02 -0.24
C PHE A 104 -0.91 -4.84 0.01
N PHE A 105 -0.61 -3.66 -0.53
CA PHE A 105 -1.50 -2.50 -0.37
C PHE A 105 -2.81 -2.67 -1.12
N ASP A 106 -2.82 -3.33 -2.28
CA ASP A 106 -4.06 -3.70 -2.97
C ASP A 106 -4.90 -4.68 -2.13
N PHE A 107 -4.28 -5.64 -1.45
CA PHE A 107 -5.00 -6.48 -0.49
C PHE A 107 -5.60 -5.65 0.66
N CYS A 108 -4.86 -4.69 1.21
CA CYS A 108 -5.41 -3.80 2.24
C CYS A 108 -6.58 -2.96 1.72
N LEU A 109 -6.51 -2.51 0.46
CA LEU A 109 -7.60 -1.79 -0.19
C LEU A 109 -8.84 -2.69 -0.37
N MET A 110 -8.65 -3.94 -0.81
CA MET A 110 -9.74 -4.93 -0.96
C MET A 110 -10.41 -5.32 0.36
N ASN A 111 -9.77 -5.09 1.51
CA ASN A 111 -10.33 -5.33 2.83
C ASN A 111 -10.88 -4.04 3.48
N ASP A 112 -10.99 -2.95 2.73
CA ASP A 112 -11.45 -1.62 3.20
C ASP A 112 -10.64 -1.07 4.38
N TRP A 113 -9.36 -1.47 4.49
CA TRP A 113 -8.45 -1.01 5.53
C TRP A 113 -7.77 0.31 5.20
N ILE A 114 -7.71 0.63 3.91
CA ILE A 114 -7.21 1.89 3.37
C ILE A 114 -8.15 2.34 2.26
N GLN A 115 -8.27 3.65 2.08
CA GLN A 115 -9.12 4.23 1.03
C GLN A 115 -8.43 4.29 -0.34
N LYS A 116 -7.09 4.29 -0.34
CA LYS A 116 -6.28 4.33 -1.57
C LYS A 116 -4.99 3.55 -1.38
N SER A 117 -4.56 2.86 -2.43
CA SER A 117 -3.26 2.17 -2.42
C SER A 117 -2.12 3.20 -2.59
N PRO A 118 -1.25 3.40 -1.57
CA PRO A 118 -0.13 4.35 -1.66
C PRO A 118 0.95 3.89 -2.66
N ALA A 119 1.00 2.60 -2.97
CA ALA A 119 1.99 2.04 -3.89
C ALA A 119 1.53 2.08 -5.36
N ALA A 120 0.22 2.16 -5.64
CA ALA A 120 -0.33 2.17 -6.99
C ALA A 120 0.36 3.18 -7.95
N PRO A 121 0.55 4.47 -7.59
CA PRO A 121 1.17 5.46 -8.47
C PRO A 121 2.69 5.30 -8.63
N VAL A 122 3.35 4.43 -7.85
CA VAL A 122 4.80 4.27 -7.90
C VAL A 122 5.20 3.44 -9.12
N LYS A 123 5.98 4.05 -10.02
CA LYS A 123 6.49 3.37 -11.23
C LYS A 123 7.69 2.48 -10.90
N PRO A 124 7.88 1.34 -11.57
CA PRO A 124 9.09 0.52 -11.39
C PRO A 124 10.37 1.30 -11.77
N PRO A 125 11.55 0.87 -11.29
CA PRO A 125 12.83 1.42 -11.74
C PRO A 125 12.99 1.27 -13.26
N LYS A 126 13.56 2.30 -13.89
CA LYS A 126 13.92 2.27 -15.32
C LYS A 126 15.02 1.22 -15.51
N GLY A 127 14.82 0.27 -16.43
CA GLY A 127 15.76 -0.82 -16.72
C GLY A 127 15.49 -2.14 -15.98
N ALA A 128 14.31 -2.30 -15.39
CA ALA A 128 13.80 -3.59 -14.91
C ALA A 128 13.05 -4.37 -15.99
#